data_AF-A0AAT9P5V8-F1
#
_entry.id   AF-A0AAT9P5V8-F1
#
_cell.length_a   1.000
_cell.length_b   1.000
_cell.length_c   1.000
_cell.angle_alpha   90.00
_cell.angle_beta   90.00
_cell.angle_gamma   90.00
#
_symmetry.space_group_name_H-M   'P 1'
#
loop_
_entity.id
_entity.type
_entity.pdbx_description
1 polymer ?
#
loop_
_entity_poly.entity_id
_entity_poly.type
_entity_poly.pdbx_seq_one_letter_code
_entity_poly.pdbx_strand_id
1 'polypeptide(L)'
;MRHIKRKPKQFIIMLILSTIYIMVNVMGNDSVWWSIAYGLLIISTVMTFFITTSDEEEINEQLDQEVKRLNMPRERLYQVTGYNRYEVSKSEDGQIIFWIPMSQKKVLLKKLKGMEPEQE
;
A
#
# COMPACT_ATOMS: atom_id res chain seq x y z
N MET A 1 -3.65 14.02 -4.61
CA MET A 1 -4.41 14.52 -3.43
C MET A 1 -5.36 13.50 -2.79
N ARG A 2 -5.84 12.47 -3.49
CA ARG A 2 -6.79 11.47 -2.94
C ARG A 2 -6.19 10.67 -1.76
N HIS A 3 -4.93 10.25 -1.87
CA HIS A 3 -4.20 9.51 -0.81
C HIS A 3 -3.97 10.36 0.46
N ILE A 4 -3.60 11.63 0.31
CA ILE A 4 -3.37 12.57 1.43
C ILE A 4 -4.67 12.79 2.23
N LYS A 5 -5.82 12.89 1.55
CA LYS A 5 -7.13 13.02 2.22
C LYS A 5 -7.55 11.75 2.98
N ARG A 6 -7.07 10.59 2.55
CA ARG A 6 -7.40 9.28 3.16
C ARG A 6 -6.61 9.02 4.44
N LYS A 7 -5.30 9.31 4.44
CA LYS A 7 -4.42 9.12 5.60
C LYS A 7 -3.68 10.40 5.98
N PRO A 8 -4.41 11.46 6.41
CA PRO A 8 -3.84 12.77 6.69
C PRO A 8 -2.85 12.73 7.86
N LYS A 9 -3.10 11.90 8.89
CA LYS A 9 -2.21 11.76 10.04
C LYS A 9 -0.86 11.14 9.67
N GLN A 10 -0.86 10.06 8.87
CA GLN A 10 0.38 9.43 8.41
C GLN A 10 1.18 10.36 7.49
N PHE A 11 0.49 11.12 6.63
CA PHE A 11 1.12 12.13 5.79
C PHE A 11 1.80 13.22 6.64
N ILE A 12 1.11 13.78 7.63
CA ILE A 12 1.67 14.80 8.53
C ILE A 12 2.90 14.25 9.28
N ILE A 13 2.82 13.03 9.80
CA ILE A 13 3.94 12.39 10.51
C ILE A 13 5.16 12.21 9.58
N MET A 14 4.96 11.71 8.36
CA MET A 14 6.06 11.58 7.38
C MET A 14 6.67 12.94 7.02
N LEU A 15 5.86 13.98 6.89
CA LEU A 15 6.33 15.33 6.58
C LEU A 15 7.18 15.89 7.72
N ILE A 16 6.75 15.70 8.97
CA ILE A 16 7.53 16.09 10.15
C ILE A 16 8.85 15.32 10.21
N LEU A 17 8.82 13.99 10.06
CA LEU A 17 10.02 13.15 10.11
C LEU A 17 11.03 13.50 9.01
N SER A 18 10.55 13.69 7.78
CA SER A 18 11.40 14.10 6.66
C SER A 18 12.00 15.49 6.87
N THR A 19 11.24 16.44 7.43
CA THR A 19 11.75 17.77 7.77
C THR A 19 12.84 17.71 8.84
N ILE A 20 12.63 16.93 9.90
CA ILE A 20 13.64 16.72 10.96
C ILE A 20 14.89 16.07 10.37
N TYR A 21 14.73 15.05 9.53
CA TYR A 21 15.84 14.36 8.88
C TYR A 21 16.66 15.29 7.98
N ILE A 22 16.00 16.14 7.19
CA ILE A 22 16.66 17.16 6.37
C ILE A 22 17.41 18.15 7.27
N MET A 23 16.79 18.66 8.35
CA MET A 23 17.45 19.59 9.27
C MET A 23 18.72 19.00 9.88
N VAL A 24 18.68 17.76 10.35
CA VAL A 24 19.85 17.07 10.93
C VAL A 24 20.97 16.89 9.90
N ASN A 25 20.65 16.52 8.67
CA ASN A 25 21.66 16.25 7.63
C ASN A 25 22.18 17.50 6.93
N VAL A 26 21.48 18.64 7.05
CA VAL A 26 21.92 19.94 6.51
C VAL A 26 22.74 20.72 7.54
N MET A 27 22.65 20.39 8.84
CA MET A 27 23.51 20.97 9.87
C MET A 27 24.98 20.63 9.61
N GLY A 28 25.78 21.65 9.25
CA GLY A 28 27.21 21.51 8.96
C GLY A 28 27.55 21.42 7.47
N ASN A 29 26.58 21.55 6.57
CA ASN A 29 26.83 21.64 5.13
C ASN A 29 26.84 23.10 4.67
N ASP A 30 28.00 23.60 4.20
CA ASP A 30 28.15 24.99 3.75
C ASP A 30 27.51 25.25 2.37
N SER A 31 27.22 24.19 1.61
CA SER A 31 26.66 24.33 0.27
C SER A 31 25.12 24.31 0.27
N VAL A 32 24.54 25.51 0.23
CA VAL A 32 23.08 25.72 0.14
C VAL A 32 22.45 24.95 -1.03
N TRP A 33 23.11 24.92 -2.20
CA TRP A 33 22.61 24.22 -3.39
C TRP A 33 22.51 22.71 -3.21
N TRP A 34 23.50 22.09 -2.56
CA TRP A 34 23.45 20.65 -2.24
C TRP A 34 22.35 20.33 -1.23
N SER A 35 22.14 21.20 -0.24
CA SER A 35 21.06 21.05 0.74
C SER A 35 19.67 21.13 0.09
N ILE A 36 19.47 22.02 -0.90
CA ILE A 36 18.22 22.11 -1.67
C ILE A 36 18.02 20.86 -2.52
N ALA A 37 19.04 20.42 -3.26
CA ALA A 37 18.96 19.23 -4.10
C ALA A 37 18.65 17.96 -3.27
N TYR A 38 19.30 17.84 -2.11
CA TYR A 38 19.08 16.75 -1.16
C TYR A 38 17.66 16.76 -0.59
N GLY A 39 17.17 17.94 -0.17
CA GLY A 39 15.80 18.10 0.32
C GLY A 39 14.76 17.70 -0.72
N LEU A 40 14.93 18.12 -1.98
CA LEU A 40 14.03 17.73 -3.07
C LEU A 40 14.03 16.22 -3.32
N LEU A 41 15.20 15.57 -3.28
CA LEU A 41 15.32 14.12 -3.47
C LEU A 41 14.60 13.35 -2.36
N ILE A 42 14.75 13.78 -1.10
CA ILE A 42 14.07 13.17 0.04
C ILE A 42 12.56 13.35 -0.05
N ILE A 43 12.09 14.58 -0.30
CA ILE A 43 10.66 14.85 -0.43
C ILE A 43 10.07 14.00 -1.56
N SER A 44 10.74 13.91 -2.71
CA SER A 44 10.30 13.07 -3.82
C SER A 44 10.23 11.59 -3.43
N THR A 45 11.23 11.08 -2.71
CA THR A 45 11.28 9.67 -2.31
C THR A 45 10.19 9.33 -1.30
N VAL A 46 10.02 10.17 -0.28
CA VAL A 46 9.00 10.01 0.76
C VAL A 46 7.60 10.10 0.17
N MET A 47 7.37 11.04 -0.76
CA MET A 47 6.09 11.15 -1.46
C MET A 47 5.79 9.92 -2.31
N THR A 48 6.75 9.45 -3.10
CA THR A 48 6.58 8.23 -3.91
C THR A 48 6.30 7.02 -3.04
N PHE A 49 7.01 6.86 -1.92
CA PHE A 49 6.78 5.79 -0.97
C PHE A 49 5.37 5.87 -0.35
N PHE A 50 4.95 7.05 0.11
CA PHE A 50 3.61 7.25 0.68
C PHE A 50 2.50 6.89 -0.31
N ILE A 51 2.62 7.34 -1.56
CA ILE A 51 1.64 7.03 -2.61
C ILE A 51 1.60 5.52 -2.88
N THR A 52 2.77 4.89 -3.05
CA THR A 52 2.86 3.47 -3.38
C THR A 52 2.25 2.59 -2.29
N THR A 53 2.58 2.87 -1.03
CA THR A 53 2.02 2.14 0.13
C THR A 53 0.52 2.36 0.26
N SER A 54 0.05 3.60 0.06
CA SER A 54 -1.38 3.91 0.12
C SER A 54 -2.18 3.20 -0.99
N ASP A 55 -1.62 3.12 -2.19
CA ASP A 55 -2.24 2.39 -3.31
C ASP A 55 -2.31 0.89 -3.03
N GLU A 56 -1.24 0.33 -2.45
CA GLU A 56 -1.17 -1.09 -2.13
C GLU A 56 -2.19 -1.50 -1.06
N GLU A 57 -2.34 -0.70 0.00
CA GLU A 57 -3.37 -0.89 1.00
C GLU A 57 -4.78 -0.79 0.39
N GLU A 58 -5.03 0.21 -0.47
CA GLU A 58 -6.32 0.36 -1.13
C GLU A 58 -6.69 -0.86 -1.99
N ILE A 59 -5.74 -1.41 -2.75
CA ILE A 59 -6.02 -2.60 -3.55
C ILE A 59 -6.22 -3.83 -2.65
N ASN A 60 -5.51 -3.95 -1.53
CA ASN A 60 -5.75 -5.01 -0.56
C ASN A 60 -7.15 -4.91 0.07
N GLU A 61 -7.60 -3.70 0.45
CA GLU A 61 -8.96 -3.49 0.94
C GLU A 61 -10.01 -3.87 -0.10
N GLN A 62 -9.80 -3.48 -1.37
CA GLN A 62 -10.71 -3.86 -2.45
C GLN A 62 -10.72 -5.37 -2.67
N LEU A 63 -9.57 -6.04 -2.61
CA LEU A 63 -9.50 -7.50 -2.71
C LEU A 63 -10.23 -8.18 -1.54
N ASP A 64 -10.04 -7.73 -0.31
CA ASP A 64 -10.75 -8.24 0.87
C ASP A 64 -12.27 -8.10 0.72
N GLN A 65 -12.74 -6.93 0.24
CA GLN A 65 -14.17 -6.70 -0.03
C GLN A 65 -14.72 -7.66 -1.09
N GLU A 66 -13.99 -7.88 -2.18
CA GLU A 66 -14.42 -8.81 -3.24
C GLU A 66 -14.42 -10.26 -2.76
N VAL A 67 -13.43 -10.68 -1.96
CA VAL A 67 -13.42 -12.03 -1.37
C VAL A 67 -14.60 -12.22 -0.42
N LYS A 68 -14.92 -11.22 0.39
CA LYS A 68 -16.12 -11.22 1.25
C LYS A 68 -17.41 -11.24 0.44
N ARG A 69 -17.49 -10.51 -0.68
CA ARG A 69 -18.64 -10.53 -1.60
C ARG A 69 -18.90 -11.92 -2.17
N LEU A 70 -17.83 -12.63 -2.52
CA LEU A 70 -17.90 -13.98 -3.08
C LEU A 70 -18.07 -15.07 -2.00
N ASN A 71 -18.18 -14.69 -0.72
CA ASN A 71 -18.24 -15.59 0.44
C ASN A 71 -17.18 -16.72 0.39
N MET A 72 -15.98 -16.40 -0.12
CA MET A 72 -15.01 -17.42 -0.48
C MET A 72 -14.12 -17.79 0.72
N PRO A 73 -14.11 -19.07 1.15
CA PRO A 73 -13.22 -19.52 2.21
C PRO A 73 -11.76 -19.52 1.73
N ARG A 74 -10.83 -19.41 2.67
CA ARG A 74 -9.38 -19.26 2.42
C ARG A 74 -8.81 -20.39 1.56
N GLU A 75 -9.27 -21.61 1.80
CA GLU A 75 -8.87 -22.82 1.08
C GLU A 75 -9.30 -22.76 -0.39
N ARG A 76 -10.52 -22.27 -0.65
CA ARG A 76 -10.99 -22.08 -2.04
C ARG A 76 -10.25 -20.92 -2.69
N LEU A 77 -9.93 -19.86 -1.95
CA LEU A 77 -9.13 -18.75 -2.46
C LEU A 77 -7.77 -19.26 -2.97
N TYR A 78 -7.11 -20.18 -2.26
CA TYR A 78 -5.88 -20.82 -2.71
C TYR A 78 -6.06 -21.65 -3.97
N GLN A 79 -7.16 -22.40 -4.08
CA GLN A 79 -7.46 -23.19 -5.28
C GLN A 79 -7.73 -22.32 -6.51
N VAL A 80 -8.50 -21.22 -6.35
CA VAL A 80 -8.91 -20.33 -7.45
C VAL A 80 -7.79 -19.42 -7.92
N THR A 81 -6.93 -19.01 -7.00
CA THR A 81 -5.85 -18.06 -7.26
C THR A 81 -4.51 -18.74 -7.49
N GLY A 82 -4.32 -19.96 -7.00
CA GLY A 82 -3.04 -20.68 -7.02
C GLY A 82 -2.04 -20.18 -5.96
N TYR A 83 -2.42 -19.18 -5.14
CA TYR A 83 -1.54 -18.59 -4.15
C TYR A 83 -1.48 -19.42 -2.87
N ASN A 84 -0.33 -19.35 -2.21
CA ASN A 84 -0.06 -20.09 -0.99
C ASN A 84 -0.32 -19.25 0.28
N ARG A 85 -0.10 -19.88 1.45
CA ARG A 85 -0.30 -19.26 2.77
C ARG A 85 0.58 -18.06 3.11
N TYR A 86 1.70 -17.92 2.40
CA TYR A 86 2.64 -16.80 2.57
C TYR A 86 2.26 -15.64 1.66
N GLU A 87 1.69 -15.93 0.50
CA GLU A 87 1.21 -14.94 -0.46
C GLU A 87 -0.16 -14.37 -0.07
N VAL A 88 -0.95 -15.12 0.68
CA VAL A 88 -2.28 -14.70 1.14
C VAL A 88 -2.48 -15.14 2.59
N SER A 89 -2.56 -14.17 3.49
CA SER A 89 -2.71 -14.37 4.93
C SER A 89 -3.96 -13.69 5.46
N LYS A 90 -4.44 -14.14 6.62
CA LYS A 90 -5.51 -13.48 7.36
C LYS A 90 -4.87 -12.66 8.50
N SER A 91 -5.18 -11.37 8.58
CA SER A 91 -4.83 -10.51 9.71
C SER A 91 -5.54 -11.00 10.98
N GLU A 92 -5.06 -10.58 12.15
CA GLU A 92 -5.69 -10.88 13.44
C GLU A 92 -7.15 -10.37 13.49
N ASP A 93 -7.44 -9.25 12.82
CA ASP A 93 -8.77 -8.67 12.67
C ASP A 93 -9.65 -9.38 11.61
N GLY A 94 -9.14 -10.45 11.02
CA GLY A 94 -9.84 -11.27 10.05
C GLY A 94 -9.85 -10.77 8.60
N GLN A 95 -9.14 -9.68 8.30
CA GLN A 95 -8.95 -9.18 6.93
C GLN A 95 -7.98 -10.07 6.14
N ILE A 96 -8.25 -10.29 4.86
CA ILE A 96 -7.37 -11.04 3.97
C ILE A 96 -6.35 -10.09 3.34
N ILE A 97 -5.08 -10.34 3.63
CA ILE A 97 -3.94 -9.56 3.13
C ILE A 97 -3.23 -10.36 2.04
N PHE A 98 -3.04 -9.74 0.88
CA PHE A 98 -2.28 -10.29 -0.24
C PHE A 98 -0.85 -9.73 -0.19
N TRP A 99 0.14 -10.60 -0.09
CA TRP A 99 1.59 -10.31 -0.10
C TRP A 99 2.19 -10.62 -1.47
N ILE A 100 1.52 -10.18 -2.53
CA ILE A 100 1.94 -10.39 -3.92
C ILE A 100 2.25 -9.05 -4.60
N PRO A 101 3.02 -9.01 -5.70
CA PRO A 101 3.32 -7.78 -6.41
C PRO A 101 2.06 -7.01 -6.83
N MET A 102 2.13 -5.68 -6.81
CA MET A 102 1.00 -4.79 -7.13
C MET A 102 0.37 -5.05 -8.51
N SER A 103 1.18 -5.45 -9.51
CA SER A 103 0.69 -5.86 -10.83
C SER A 103 -0.23 -7.08 -10.73
N GLN A 104 0.15 -8.08 -9.94
CA GLN A 104 -0.64 -9.28 -9.70
C GLN A 104 -1.89 -8.99 -8.87
N LYS A 105 -1.80 -8.10 -7.87
CA LYS A 105 -2.99 -7.64 -7.12
C LYS A 105 -4.04 -7.02 -8.03
N LYS A 106 -3.63 -6.16 -8.98
CA LYS A 106 -4.54 -5.55 -9.97
C LYS A 106 -5.19 -6.58 -10.90
N VAL A 107 -4.43 -7.58 -11.35
CA VAL A 107 -4.95 -8.67 -12.19
C VAL A 107 -5.92 -9.53 -11.40
N LEU A 108 -5.57 -9.89 -10.16
CA LEU A 108 -6.43 -10.67 -9.28
C LEU A 108 -7.75 -9.94 -8.98
N LEU A 109 -7.68 -8.63 -8.69
CA LEU A 109 -8.87 -7.83 -8.43
C LEU A 109 -9.83 -7.82 -9.63
N LYS A 110 -9.29 -7.71 -10.85
CA LYS A 110 -10.11 -7.82 -12.08
C LYS A 110 -10.74 -9.21 -12.21
N LYS A 111 -9.99 -10.28 -11.90
CA LYS A 111 -10.47 -11.66 -11.94
C LYS A 111 -11.61 -11.89 -10.94
N LEU A 112 -11.46 -11.44 -9.70
CA LEU A 112 -12.48 -11.58 -8.65
C LEU A 112 -13.73 -10.74 -8.95
N LYS A 113 -13.58 -9.52 -9.48
CA LYS A 113 -14.73 -8.70 -9.89
C LYS A 113 -15.58 -9.34 -10.98
N GLY A 114 -14.95 -10.07 -11.90
CA GLY A 114 -15.62 -10.79 -12.98
C GLY A 114 -16.21 -12.15 -12.58
N MET A 115 -16.02 -12.60 -11.34
CA MET A 115 -16.67 -13.80 -10.83
C MET A 115 -18.06 -13.46 -10.31
N GLU A 116 -19.05 -14.27 -10.68
CA GLU A 116 -20.37 -14.21 -10.08
C GLU A 116 -20.30 -14.67 -8.62
N PRO A 117 -21.04 -14.02 -7.70
CA PRO A 117 -21.19 -14.54 -6.35
C PRO A 117 -21.83 -15.91 -6.43
N GLU A 118 -21.26 -16.87 -5.72
CA GLU A 118 -21.88 -18.18 -5.62
C GLU A 118 -23.24 -18.02 -4.93
N GLN A 119 -24.29 -18.44 -5.64
CA GLN A 119 -25.61 -18.59 -5.06
C GLN A 119 -25.57 -19.84 -4.18
N GLU A 120 -25.87 -19.66 -2.88
CA GLU A 120 -26.24 -20.77 -1.99
C GLU A 120 -27.46 -21.53 -2.52
#